data_AF-A0A0M0BMI5-F1
#
_entry.id   AF-A0A0M0BMI5-F1
#
_cell.length_a   1.000
_cell.length_b   1.000
_cell.length_c   1.000
_cell.angle_alpha   90.00
_cell.angle_beta   90.00
_cell.angle_gamma   90.00
#
_symmetry.space_group_name_H-M   'P 1'
#
loop_
_entity.id
_entity.type
_entity.pdbx_description
1 polymer ?
#
loop_
_entity_poly.entity_id
_entity_poly.type
_entity_poly.pdbx_seq_one_letter_code
_entity_poly.pdbx_strand_id
1 'polypeptide(L)'
;MFKAEARTMGDERVARPRYEVEVISTGDEIVFGQLVDTNASWIAKEATEQGARVRRLSCVGDDIEDIMKAVDCGVSEGRNLIVITGGLGPSPDDVTVEALAQATGKRVVYDERAVKMLEANCRAASIAVTEPRKRMARSVEGADPIENAVGLAPGLRMRVGRTLIIALPGIPKEMKPMFKRFVEPQIARHTVKRSVARKLHILMPYYHTFPILQTLRVCFPDVYIKTHSKPPTHGRDPDRVYGMWTWLRSREDRSG
;
A
#
# COMPACT_ATOMS: atom_id res chain seq x y z
N MET A 1 18.89 -20.55 -2.44
CA MET A 1 19.20 -19.17 -2.87
C MET A 1 18.40 -18.23 -2.00
N PHE A 2 19.03 -17.46 -1.12
CA PHE A 2 18.35 -16.62 -0.12
C PHE A 2 18.26 -15.17 -0.58
N LYS A 3 17.17 -14.49 -0.22
CA LYS A 3 16.95 -13.05 -0.41
C LYS A 3 17.23 -12.36 0.93
N ALA A 4 18.29 -11.57 1.04
CA ALA A 4 18.45 -10.62 2.15
C ALA A 4 17.97 -9.24 1.70
N GLU A 5 17.12 -8.57 2.49
CA GLU A 5 16.77 -7.16 2.31
C GLU A 5 17.45 -6.33 3.40
N ALA A 6 18.18 -5.29 2.98
CA ALA A 6 18.71 -4.25 3.86
C ALA A 6 18.07 -2.91 3.48
N ARG A 7 17.56 -2.16 4.46
CA ARG A 7 16.94 -0.85 4.27
C ARG A 7 17.51 0.15 5.25
N THR A 8 18.09 1.25 4.78
CA THR A 8 18.55 2.32 5.68
C THR A 8 17.35 3.09 6.22
N MET A 9 17.06 2.94 7.52
CA MET A 9 16.26 3.92 8.26
C MET A 9 17.16 5.11 8.57
N GLY A 10 16.61 6.30 8.46
CA GLY A 10 17.39 7.49 8.76
C GLY A 10 17.68 7.65 10.25
N ASP A 11 18.93 8.00 10.57
CA ASP A 11 19.45 8.49 11.87
C ASP A 11 18.37 9.02 12.83
N GLU A 12 18.24 8.36 13.99
CA GLU A 12 17.22 8.59 15.02
C GLU A 12 17.49 9.82 15.92
N ARG A 13 18.61 10.53 15.74
CA ARG A 13 19.07 11.53 16.73
C ARG A 13 18.49 12.94 16.61
N VAL A 14 17.52 13.19 15.73
CA VAL A 14 16.72 14.45 15.74
C VAL A 14 15.26 14.11 15.47
N ALA A 15 14.46 14.01 16.53
CA ALA A 15 13.04 13.67 16.48
C ALA A 15 12.20 14.80 15.87
N ARG A 16 12.26 14.98 14.55
CA ARG A 16 11.13 15.56 13.81
C ARG A 16 10.00 14.53 13.80
N PRO A 17 8.73 14.92 13.99
CA PRO A 17 7.62 13.98 13.90
C PRO A 17 7.66 13.27 12.53
N ARG A 18 7.77 11.94 12.54
CA ARG A 18 7.84 11.14 11.30
C ARG A 18 6.52 11.31 10.55
N TYR A 19 6.58 11.56 9.24
CA TYR A 19 5.37 11.66 8.41
C TYR A 19 4.73 10.28 8.28
N GLU A 20 3.60 10.08 8.97
CA GLU A 20 2.94 8.78 9.07
C GLU A 20 1.86 8.62 8.01
N VAL A 21 1.93 7.48 7.31
CA VAL A 21 1.02 7.12 6.21
C VAL A 21 0.25 5.87 6.57
N GLU A 22 -1.03 5.87 6.23
CA GLU A 22 -1.89 4.70 6.26
C GLU A 22 -2.45 4.44 4.87
N VAL A 23 -2.61 3.17 4.52
CA VAL A 23 -3.20 2.76 3.24
C VAL A 23 -4.40 1.89 3.52
N ILE A 24 -5.52 2.23 2.89
CA ILE A 24 -6.79 1.51 2.99
C ILE A 24 -7.16 1.06 1.57
N SER A 25 -7.22 -0.24 1.34
CA SER A 25 -7.77 -0.80 0.11
C SER A 25 -9.24 -1.15 0.33
N THR A 26 -10.09 -0.82 -0.63
CA THR A 26 -11.50 -1.22 -0.65
C THR A 26 -11.70 -2.20 -1.80
N GLY A 27 -12.49 -3.24 -1.57
CA GLY A 27 -12.79 -4.26 -2.57
C GLY A 27 -13.12 -5.59 -1.94
N ASP A 28 -14.35 -6.05 -2.10
CA ASP A 28 -14.81 -7.35 -1.61
C ASP A 28 -13.96 -8.50 -2.19
N GLU A 29 -13.51 -8.39 -3.44
CA GLU A 29 -12.65 -9.37 -4.08
C GLU A 29 -11.28 -9.51 -3.42
N ILE A 30 -10.80 -8.45 -2.76
CA ILE A 30 -9.56 -8.48 -1.97
C ILE A 30 -9.83 -9.12 -0.61
N VAL A 31 -10.92 -8.74 0.06
CA VAL A 31 -11.32 -9.31 1.37
C VAL A 31 -11.60 -10.81 1.26
N PHE A 32 -12.24 -11.26 0.18
CA PHE A 32 -12.50 -12.66 -0.10
C PHE A 32 -11.26 -13.43 -0.58
N GLY A 33 -10.13 -12.75 -0.75
CA GLY A 33 -8.86 -13.37 -1.18
C GLY A 33 -8.84 -13.82 -2.63
N GLN A 34 -9.76 -13.33 -3.47
CA GLN A 34 -9.78 -13.62 -4.90
C GLN A 34 -8.68 -12.84 -5.63
N LEU A 35 -8.42 -11.60 -5.19
CA LEU A 35 -7.32 -10.77 -5.66
C LEU A 35 -6.31 -10.51 -4.53
N VAL A 36 -5.03 -10.55 -4.88
CA VAL A 36 -3.96 -10.12 -3.99
C VAL A 36 -3.87 -8.59 -4.05
N ASP A 37 -3.87 -7.95 -2.89
CA ASP A 37 -3.68 -6.50 -2.79
C ASP A 37 -2.24 -6.07 -3.14
N THR A 38 -1.99 -5.95 -4.43
CA THR A 38 -0.72 -5.44 -4.94
C THR A 38 -0.62 -3.91 -4.86
N ASN A 39 -1.74 -3.21 -4.74
CA ASN A 39 -1.81 -1.76 -4.66
C ASN A 39 -1.25 -1.25 -3.33
N ALA A 40 -1.74 -1.77 -2.21
CA ALA A 40 -1.26 -1.38 -0.89
C ALA A 40 0.24 -1.67 -0.74
N SER A 41 0.69 -2.84 -1.20
CA SER A 41 2.11 -3.20 -1.19
C SER A 41 2.97 -2.24 -2.02
N TRP A 42 2.50 -1.86 -3.21
CA TRP A 42 3.20 -0.89 -4.06
C TRP A 42 3.21 0.51 -3.44
N ILE A 43 2.07 1.01 -2.96
CA ILE A 43 1.97 2.31 -2.28
C ILE A 43 2.88 2.35 -1.06
N ALA A 44 2.87 1.31 -0.24
CA ALA A 44 3.69 1.22 0.96
C ALA A 44 5.18 1.32 0.63
N LYS A 45 5.60 0.61 -0.43
CA LYS A 45 6.98 0.66 -0.93
C LYS A 45 7.34 2.08 -1.36
N GLU A 46 6.54 2.70 -2.23
CA GLU A 46 6.84 4.04 -2.76
C GLU A 46 6.82 5.11 -1.66
N ALA A 47 5.85 5.08 -0.75
CA ALA A 47 5.79 5.99 0.40
C ALA A 47 7.01 5.83 1.32
N THR A 48 7.43 4.58 1.57
CA THR A 48 8.62 4.28 2.38
C THR A 48 9.89 4.77 1.68
N GLU A 49 10.02 4.59 0.37
CA GLU A 49 11.16 5.10 -0.42
C GLU A 49 11.26 6.63 -0.35
N GLN A 50 10.13 7.32 -0.22
CA GLN A 50 10.06 8.76 0.04
C GLN A 50 10.26 9.15 1.51
N GLY A 51 10.55 8.20 2.41
CA GLY A 51 10.87 8.47 3.81
C GLY A 51 9.66 8.59 4.74
N ALA A 52 8.44 8.32 4.26
CA ALA A 52 7.28 8.19 5.15
C ALA A 52 7.37 6.91 5.98
N ARG A 53 6.74 6.94 7.15
CA ARG A 53 6.52 5.73 7.96
C ARG A 53 5.12 5.20 7.67
N VAL A 54 5.03 4.11 6.92
CA VAL A 54 3.77 3.41 6.71
C VAL A 54 3.41 2.65 7.98
N ARG A 55 2.26 2.96 8.59
CA ARG A 55 1.86 2.43 9.90
C ARG A 55 0.94 1.22 9.80
N ARG A 56 -0.01 1.28 8.87
CA ARG A 56 -1.00 0.24 8.66
C ARG A 56 -1.33 0.15 7.17
N LEU A 57 -1.48 -1.09 6.70
CA LEU A 57 -2.16 -1.44 5.47
C LEU A 57 -3.39 -2.21 5.91
N SER A 58 -4.57 -1.75 5.52
CA SER A 58 -5.84 -2.43 5.81
C SER A 58 -6.60 -2.65 4.51
N CYS A 59 -7.31 -3.77 4.44
CA CYS A 59 -8.28 -4.05 3.40
C CYS A 59 -9.65 -4.13 4.05
N VAL A 60 -10.64 -3.47 3.45
CA VAL A 60 -12.04 -3.47 3.87
C VAL A 60 -12.94 -3.79 2.68
N GLY A 61 -14.14 -4.29 2.96
CA GLY A 61 -15.12 -4.58 1.90
C GLY A 61 -15.69 -3.32 1.29
N ASP A 62 -16.53 -3.48 0.28
CA ASP A 62 -17.31 -2.40 -0.35
C ASP A 62 -18.54 -2.03 0.50
N ASP A 63 -18.29 -1.81 1.79
CA ASP A 63 -19.27 -1.41 2.79
C ASP A 63 -18.91 -0.03 3.37
N ILE A 64 -19.94 0.81 3.49
CA ILE A 64 -19.78 2.19 3.95
C ILE A 64 -19.24 2.24 5.39
N GLU A 65 -19.76 1.40 6.28
CA GLU A 65 -19.39 1.39 7.70
C GLU A 65 -17.95 0.93 7.89
N ASP A 66 -17.52 -0.09 7.14
CA ASP A 66 -16.15 -0.59 7.18
C ASP A 66 -15.13 0.44 6.70
N ILE A 67 -15.41 1.13 5.59
CA ILE A 67 -14.55 2.21 5.09
C ILE A 67 -14.50 3.38 6.09
N MET A 68 -15.64 3.77 6.66
CA MET A 68 -15.70 4.81 7.68
C MET A 68 -14.86 4.46 8.90
N LYS A 69 -15.01 3.25 9.46
CA LYS A 69 -14.22 2.79 10.61
C LYS A 69 -12.72 2.82 10.34
N ALA A 70 -12.29 2.40 9.15
CA ALA A 70 -10.88 2.43 8.77
C ALA A 70 -10.35 3.87 8.68
N VAL A 71 -11.11 4.79 8.09
CA VAL A 71 -10.76 6.21 8.00
C VAL A 71 -10.71 6.85 9.39
N ASP A 72 -11.73 6.63 10.23
CA ASP A 72 -11.81 7.17 11.59
C ASP A 72 -10.67 6.66 12.47
N CYS A 73 -10.29 5.40 12.33
CA CYS A 73 -9.13 4.84 13.02
C CYS A 73 -7.84 5.58 12.64
N GLY A 74 -7.60 5.79 11.34
CA GLY A 74 -6.43 6.55 10.88
C GLY A 74 -6.44 8.02 11.33
N VAL A 75 -7.60 8.68 11.29
CA VAL A 75 -7.74 10.09 11.70
C VAL A 75 -7.54 10.23 13.22
N SER A 76 -8.18 9.39 14.03
CA SER A 76 -8.08 9.41 15.50
C SER A 76 -6.68 9.08 16.01
N GLU A 77 -5.95 8.20 15.32
CA GLU A 77 -4.54 7.89 15.60
C GLU A 77 -3.57 8.99 15.13
N GLY A 78 -4.07 10.07 14.53
CA GLY A 78 -3.27 11.25 14.17
C GLY A 78 -2.38 11.07 12.94
N ARG A 79 -2.73 10.15 12.02
CA ARG A 79 -1.99 9.91 10.77
C ARG A 79 -1.90 11.19 9.95
N ASN A 80 -0.75 11.42 9.31
CA ASN A 80 -0.57 12.62 8.48
C ASN A 80 -1.28 12.47 7.13
N LEU A 81 -1.24 11.27 6.56
CA LEU A 81 -1.81 10.96 5.26
C LEU A 81 -2.49 9.58 5.28
N ILE A 82 -3.72 9.52 4.78
CA ILE A 82 -4.44 8.28 4.47
C ILE A 82 -4.59 8.20 2.96
N VAL A 83 -4.13 7.11 2.37
CA VAL A 83 -4.31 6.82 0.94
C VAL A 83 -5.35 5.71 0.83
N ILE A 84 -6.45 5.97 0.11
CA ILE A 84 -7.49 4.98 -0.15
C ILE A 84 -7.38 4.53 -1.61
N THR A 85 -7.53 3.24 -1.90
CA THR A 85 -7.61 2.73 -3.27
C THR A 85 -8.80 1.82 -3.47
N GLY A 86 -9.60 2.07 -4.51
CA GLY A 86 -10.82 1.30 -4.80
C GLY A 86 -12.09 2.15 -4.65
N GLY A 87 -13.23 1.59 -5.05
CA GLY A 87 -14.57 2.15 -4.78
C GLY A 87 -14.89 3.52 -5.39
N LEU A 88 -14.20 3.92 -6.47
CA LEU A 88 -14.42 5.19 -7.20
C LEU A 88 -15.02 5.00 -8.61
N GLY A 89 -15.35 3.77 -8.98
CA GLY A 89 -15.90 3.43 -10.27
C GLY A 89 -17.38 3.82 -10.45
N PRO A 90 -17.97 3.38 -11.58
CA PRO A 90 -19.35 3.69 -11.94
C PRO A 90 -20.39 2.78 -11.28
N SER A 91 -19.97 1.71 -10.60
CA SER A 91 -20.85 0.66 -10.13
C SER A 91 -21.56 1.04 -8.82
N PRO A 92 -22.65 0.35 -8.43
CA PRO A 92 -23.39 0.65 -7.21
C PRO A 92 -22.60 0.39 -5.91
N ASP A 93 -21.73 -0.61 -5.95
CA ASP A 93 -20.77 -1.02 -4.91
C ASP A 93 -19.56 -0.08 -4.79
N ASP A 94 -19.33 0.83 -5.76
CA ASP A 94 -18.36 1.91 -5.63
C ASP A 94 -18.84 3.00 -4.64
N VAL A 95 -18.61 2.76 -3.35
CA VAL A 95 -19.14 3.54 -2.21
C VAL A 95 -18.09 4.36 -1.44
N THR A 96 -16.84 4.46 -1.93
CA THR A 96 -15.79 5.19 -1.20
C THR A 96 -16.12 6.68 -1.00
N VAL A 97 -16.75 7.32 -1.98
CA VAL A 97 -17.17 8.74 -1.86
C VAL A 97 -18.26 8.90 -0.81
N GLU A 98 -19.25 8.01 -0.82
CA GLU A 98 -20.33 7.98 0.18
C GLU A 98 -19.78 7.77 1.60
N ALA A 99 -18.86 6.83 1.78
CA ALA A 99 -18.24 6.56 3.06
C ALA A 99 -17.43 7.77 3.58
N LEU A 100 -16.66 8.44 2.72
CA LEU A 100 -15.92 9.64 3.11
C LEU A 100 -16.84 10.82 3.43
N ALA A 101 -17.95 10.96 2.70
CA ALA A 101 -18.96 11.97 3.00
C ALA A 101 -19.57 11.74 4.40
N GLN A 102 -19.96 10.49 4.70
CA GLN A 102 -20.52 10.14 6.01
C GLN A 102 -19.50 10.27 7.14
N ALA A 103 -18.26 9.77 6.98
CA ALA A 103 -17.18 9.91 7.97
C ALA A 103 -16.90 11.37 8.34
N THR A 104 -17.15 12.30 7.42
CA THR A 104 -16.85 13.73 7.62
C THR A 104 -18.08 14.59 7.89
N GLY A 105 -19.28 14.00 7.96
CA GLY A 105 -20.53 14.72 8.15
C GLY A 105 -20.86 15.68 6.99
N LYS A 106 -20.42 15.34 5.78
CA LYS A 106 -20.54 16.17 4.57
C LYS A 106 -21.46 15.53 3.55
N ARG A 107 -21.87 16.32 2.55
CA ARG A 107 -22.72 15.85 1.45
C ARG A 107 -21.90 15.29 0.30
N VAL A 108 -22.46 14.27 -0.36
CA VAL A 108 -22.01 13.85 -1.70
C VAL A 108 -22.53 14.88 -2.71
N VAL A 109 -21.64 15.39 -3.55
CA VAL A 109 -21.95 16.39 -4.58
C VAL A 109 -21.35 15.97 -5.92
N TYR A 110 -21.89 16.49 -7.01
CA TYR A 110 -21.23 16.44 -8.31
C TYR A 110 -20.37 17.70 -8.45
N ASP A 111 -19.04 17.54 -8.33
CA ASP A 111 -18.11 18.65 -8.50
C ASP A 111 -17.96 18.96 -9.99
N GLU A 112 -18.29 20.18 -10.41
CA GLU A 112 -18.20 20.58 -11.82
C GLU A 112 -16.79 20.42 -12.41
N ARG A 113 -15.74 20.55 -11.59
CA ARG A 113 -14.35 20.31 -12.01
C ARG A 113 -14.12 18.81 -12.26
N ALA A 114 -14.65 17.94 -11.40
CA ALA A 114 -14.60 16.49 -11.58
C ALA A 114 -15.41 16.04 -12.80
N VAL A 115 -16.59 16.62 -13.02
CA VAL A 115 -17.41 16.37 -14.22
C VAL A 115 -16.63 16.73 -15.48
N LYS A 116 -16.00 17.91 -15.52
CA LYS A 116 -15.16 18.33 -16.66
C LYS A 116 -13.98 17.39 -16.91
N MET A 117 -13.33 16.89 -15.85
CA MET A 117 -12.25 15.89 -15.96
C MET A 117 -12.79 14.58 -16.58
N LEU A 118 -13.91 14.08 -16.07
CA LEU A 118 -14.55 12.86 -16.59
C LEU A 118 -14.94 13.00 -18.06
N GLU A 119 -15.57 14.12 -18.44
CA GLU A 119 -15.97 14.40 -19.82
C GLU A 119 -14.77 14.47 -20.76
N ALA A 120 -13.69 15.13 -20.32
CA ALA A 120 -12.44 15.19 -21.09
C ALA A 120 -11.84 13.79 -21.29
N ASN A 121 -11.82 12.97 -20.24
CA ASN A 121 -11.32 11.59 -20.29
C ASN A 121 -12.18 10.70 -21.19
N CYS A 122 -13.51 10.82 -21.11
CA CYS A 122 -14.43 10.10 -21.99
C CYS A 122 -14.22 10.49 -23.46
N ARG A 123 -14.03 11.79 -23.74
CA ARG A 123 -13.72 12.29 -25.09
C ARG A 123 -12.39 11.75 -25.60
N ALA A 124 -11.34 11.78 -24.79
CA ALA A 124 -10.02 11.25 -25.14
C ALA A 124 -10.07 9.74 -25.42
N ALA A 125 -10.91 9.00 -24.68
CA ALA A 125 -11.14 7.57 -24.88
C ALA A 125 -12.17 7.24 -25.99
N SER A 126 -12.74 8.25 -26.67
CA SER A 126 -13.80 8.07 -27.69
C SER A 126 -15.01 7.28 -27.18
N ILE A 127 -15.44 7.53 -25.95
CA ILE A 127 -16.61 6.89 -25.33
C ILE A 127 -17.64 7.91 -24.87
N ALA A 128 -18.91 7.49 -24.80
CA ALA A 128 -20.00 8.32 -24.33
C ALA A 128 -20.04 8.43 -22.79
N VAL A 129 -20.44 9.61 -22.30
CA VAL A 129 -20.76 9.85 -20.89
C VAL A 129 -22.15 9.30 -20.59
N THR A 130 -22.21 8.12 -19.99
CA THR A 130 -23.46 7.47 -19.58
C THR A 130 -23.82 7.81 -18.15
N GLU A 131 -25.07 7.61 -17.72
CA GLU A 131 -25.49 7.85 -16.34
C GLU A 131 -24.64 7.09 -15.29
N PRO A 132 -24.29 5.79 -15.48
CA PRO A 132 -23.34 5.12 -14.59
C PRO A 132 -21.97 5.81 -14.55
N ARG A 133 -21.46 6.30 -15.69
CA ARG A 133 -20.16 7.00 -15.71
C ARG A 133 -20.21 8.34 -15.00
N LYS A 134 -21.33 9.07 -15.08
CA LYS A 134 -21.51 10.33 -14.35
C LYS A 134 -21.31 10.15 -12.85
N ARG A 135 -21.67 8.98 -12.29
CA ARG A 135 -21.40 8.65 -10.88
C ARG A 135 -19.91 8.74 -10.51
N MET A 136 -18.98 8.54 -11.44
CA MET A 136 -17.55 8.70 -11.16
C MET A 136 -17.14 10.15 -10.89
N ALA A 137 -17.99 11.14 -11.23
CA ALA A 137 -17.76 12.55 -10.93
C ALA A 137 -18.36 12.99 -9.58
N ARG A 138 -18.89 12.05 -8.78
CA ARG A 138 -19.26 12.30 -7.38
C ARG A 138 -18.00 12.67 -6.58
N SER A 139 -18.16 13.58 -5.64
CA SER A 139 -17.13 14.03 -4.71
C SER A 139 -17.75 14.34 -3.35
N VAL A 140 -16.91 14.60 -2.35
CA VAL A 140 -17.33 15.08 -1.03
C VAL A 140 -17.30 16.61 -1.03
N GLU A 141 -18.28 17.25 -0.40
CA GLU A 141 -18.34 18.72 -0.28
C GLU A 141 -17.02 19.33 0.24
N GLY A 142 -16.43 20.25 -0.54
CA GLY A 142 -15.16 20.88 -0.19
C GLY A 142 -13.92 19.97 -0.33
N ALA A 143 -14.04 18.80 -0.95
CA ALA A 143 -12.90 18.05 -1.45
C ALA A 143 -12.40 18.65 -2.78
N ASP A 144 -11.12 18.45 -3.09
CA ASP A 144 -10.55 18.78 -4.38
C ASP A 144 -10.49 17.52 -5.26
N PRO A 145 -11.02 17.56 -6.49
CA PRO A 145 -10.84 16.46 -7.42
C PRO A 145 -9.40 16.37 -7.91
N ILE A 146 -8.98 15.14 -8.19
CA ILE A 146 -7.65 14.80 -8.70
C ILE A 146 -7.80 14.19 -10.09
N GLU A 147 -7.09 14.77 -11.06
CA GLU A 147 -7.10 14.29 -12.44
C GLU A 147 -6.54 12.86 -12.54
N ASN A 148 -7.28 12.00 -13.25
CA ASN A 148 -6.82 10.69 -13.69
C ASN A 148 -6.51 10.76 -15.18
N ALA A 149 -5.23 10.84 -15.54
CA ALA A 149 -4.80 11.00 -16.94
C ALA A 149 -4.86 9.69 -17.75
N VAL A 150 -5.12 8.55 -17.10
CA VAL A 150 -5.08 7.22 -17.73
C VAL A 150 -6.46 6.57 -17.78
N GLY A 151 -7.26 6.77 -16.74
CA GLY A 151 -8.61 6.24 -16.63
C GLY A 151 -9.68 7.31 -16.63
N LEU A 152 -10.90 6.88 -16.30
CA LEU A 152 -12.08 7.76 -16.35
C LEU A 152 -12.34 8.43 -15.00
N ALA A 153 -12.29 7.68 -13.90
CA ALA A 153 -12.66 8.14 -12.58
C ALA A 153 -11.61 9.13 -12.03
N PRO A 154 -11.97 10.41 -11.78
CA PRO A 154 -11.14 11.30 -11.00
C PRO A 154 -10.93 10.73 -9.59
N GLY A 155 -9.77 11.00 -9.00
CA GLY A 155 -9.56 10.82 -7.58
C GLY A 155 -10.13 12.01 -6.79
N LEU A 156 -10.01 11.97 -5.47
CA LEU A 156 -10.32 13.12 -4.63
C LEU A 156 -9.31 13.25 -3.50
N ARG A 157 -9.09 14.49 -3.04
CA ARG A 157 -8.36 14.78 -1.81
C ARG A 157 -9.17 15.68 -0.89
N MET A 158 -9.05 15.44 0.40
CA MET A 158 -9.67 16.29 1.41
C MET A 158 -8.86 16.26 2.70
N ARG A 159 -9.14 17.20 3.60
CA ARG A 159 -8.44 17.30 4.88
C ARG A 159 -9.46 17.15 6.01
N VAL A 160 -9.14 16.28 6.98
CA VAL A 160 -9.91 16.06 8.21
C VAL A 160 -8.98 16.38 9.38
N GLY A 161 -9.20 17.54 10.00
CA GLY A 161 -8.24 18.09 10.97
C GLY A 161 -6.84 18.24 10.36
N ARG A 162 -5.86 17.52 10.92
CA ARG A 162 -4.46 17.50 10.43
C ARG A 162 -4.20 16.46 9.34
N THR A 163 -5.12 15.50 9.16
CA THR A 163 -4.95 14.35 8.27
C THR A 163 -5.37 14.70 6.86
N LEU A 164 -4.48 14.47 5.89
CA LEU A 164 -4.81 14.51 4.47
C LEU A 164 -5.33 13.15 4.04
N ILE A 165 -6.49 13.10 3.38
CA ILE A 165 -7.05 11.88 2.79
C ILE A 165 -6.98 12.04 1.27
N ILE A 166 -6.47 11.02 0.58
CA ILE A 166 -6.44 10.96 -0.88
C ILE A 166 -7.01 9.62 -1.31
N ALA A 167 -8.13 9.63 -2.04
CA ALA A 167 -8.70 8.43 -2.64
C ALA A 167 -8.32 8.34 -4.13
N LEU A 168 -7.86 7.15 -4.53
CA LEU A 168 -7.40 6.82 -5.88
C LEU A 168 -8.20 5.63 -6.43
N PRO A 169 -8.31 5.48 -7.76
CA PRO A 169 -8.94 4.30 -8.37
C PRO A 169 -8.24 2.99 -7.98
N GLY A 170 -8.97 1.88 -8.00
CA GLY A 170 -8.42 0.55 -7.70
C GLY A 170 -7.54 -0.05 -8.82
N ILE A 171 -7.63 0.47 -10.05
CA ILE A 171 -6.89 -0.07 -11.19
C ILE A 171 -5.41 0.34 -11.09
N PRO A 172 -4.45 -0.60 -11.01
CA PRO A 172 -3.04 -0.26 -10.79
C PRO A 172 -2.43 0.66 -11.87
N LYS A 173 -2.89 0.55 -13.12
CA LYS A 173 -2.43 1.40 -14.23
C LYS A 173 -2.86 2.86 -14.09
N GLU A 174 -3.92 3.13 -13.34
CA GLU A 174 -4.45 4.46 -13.06
C GLU A 174 -3.90 4.98 -11.72
N MET A 175 -3.95 4.15 -10.69
CA MET A 175 -3.50 4.47 -9.34
C MET A 175 -2.04 4.90 -9.30
N LYS A 176 -1.14 4.15 -9.95
CA LYS A 176 0.31 4.40 -9.89
C LYS A 176 0.71 5.79 -10.40
N PRO A 177 0.31 6.23 -11.62
CA PRO A 177 0.63 7.58 -12.10
C PRO A 177 -0.03 8.66 -11.23
N MET A 178 -1.25 8.45 -10.74
CA MET A 178 -1.90 9.40 -9.83
C MET A 178 -1.16 9.52 -8.50
N PHE A 179 -0.72 8.40 -7.92
CA PHE A 179 0.11 8.39 -6.71
C PHE A 179 1.39 9.21 -6.93
N LYS A 180 2.11 8.95 -8.03
CA LYS A 180 3.34 9.68 -8.39
C LYS A 180 3.11 11.19 -8.53
N ARG A 181 1.98 11.60 -9.09
CA ARG A 181 1.68 13.01 -9.36
C ARG A 181 1.11 13.75 -8.14
N PHE A 182 0.30 13.09 -7.32
CA PHE A 182 -0.50 13.77 -6.29
C PHE A 182 -0.20 13.36 -4.86
N VAL A 183 0.29 12.15 -4.62
CA VAL A 183 0.57 11.63 -3.27
C VAL A 183 2.05 11.75 -2.93
N GLU A 184 2.94 11.30 -3.81
CA GLU A 184 4.38 11.35 -3.62
C GLU A 184 4.91 12.75 -3.29
N PRO A 185 4.48 13.84 -3.98
CA PRO A 185 4.90 15.19 -3.61
C PRO A 185 4.44 15.64 -2.23
N GLN A 186 3.32 15.11 -1.72
CA GLN A 186 2.86 15.42 -0.35
C GLN A 186 3.80 14.81 0.67
N ILE A 187 4.27 13.58 0.43
CA ILE A 187 5.24 12.92 1.29
C ILE A 187 6.58 13.67 1.21
N ALA A 188 7.10 13.87 -0.01
CA ALA A 188 8.42 14.45 -0.25
C ALA A 188 8.57 15.88 0.31
N ARG A 189 7.49 16.64 0.46
CA ARG A 189 7.53 17.97 1.11
C ARG A 189 7.74 17.91 2.62
N HIS A 190 7.38 16.80 3.27
CA HIS A 190 7.44 16.63 4.72
C HIS A 190 8.56 15.68 5.15
N THR A 191 9.23 15.02 4.21
CA THR A 191 10.32 14.08 4.46
C THR A 191 11.62 14.57 3.81
N VAL A 192 12.73 14.36 4.50
CA VAL A 192 14.07 14.77 4.03
C VAL A 192 14.92 13.59 3.58
N LYS A 193 14.51 12.37 3.92
CA LYS A 193 15.30 11.16 3.74
C LYS A 193 14.64 10.27 2.70
N ARG A 194 15.40 9.80 1.72
CA ARG A 194 14.98 8.72 0.83
C ARG A 194 15.49 7.41 1.39
N SER A 195 14.60 6.45 1.63
CA SER A 195 15.04 5.12 2.05
C SER A 195 15.42 4.31 0.83
N VAL A 196 16.52 3.55 0.91
CA VAL A 196 16.96 2.66 -0.16
C VAL A 196 16.84 1.24 0.34
N ALA A 197 16.06 0.43 -0.36
CA ALA A 197 16.04 -1.01 -0.16
C ALA A 197 17.01 -1.67 -1.15
N ARG A 198 17.97 -2.44 -0.62
CA ARG A 198 18.83 -3.30 -1.43
C ARG A 198 18.57 -4.74 -1.09
N LYS A 199 18.60 -5.55 -2.13
CA LYS A 199 18.38 -6.97 -2.04
C LYS A 199 19.61 -7.72 -2.49
N LEU A 200 20.16 -8.53 -1.59
CA LEU A 200 21.33 -9.36 -1.85
C LEU A 200 20.88 -10.81 -1.99
N HIS A 201 21.35 -11.48 -3.04
CA HIS A 201 21.11 -12.89 -3.27
C HIS A 201 22.34 -13.66 -2.83
N ILE A 202 22.22 -14.44 -1.76
CA ILE A 202 23.35 -15.16 -1.13
C ILE A 202 23.03 -16.65 -1.14
N LEU A 203 24.01 -17.47 -1.53
CA LEU A 203 23.93 -18.93 -1.49
C LEU A 203 24.72 -19.45 -0.29
N MET A 204 24.02 -19.86 0.77
CA MET A 204 24.62 -20.48 1.96
C MET A 204 23.53 -21.22 2.76
N PRO A 205 23.89 -22.16 3.67
CA PRO A 205 22.95 -22.75 4.60
C PRO A 205 22.25 -21.69 5.49
N TYR A 206 20.96 -21.87 5.78
CA TYR A 206 20.15 -20.87 6.49
C TYR A 206 20.74 -20.49 7.86
N TYR A 207 21.19 -21.47 8.65
CA TYR A 207 21.75 -21.26 9.99
C TYR A 207 23.06 -20.46 9.97
N HIS A 208 23.84 -20.50 8.87
CA HIS A 208 25.04 -19.68 8.72
C HIS A 208 24.74 -18.19 8.56
N THR A 209 23.49 -17.81 8.26
CA THR A 209 23.11 -16.40 8.17
C THR A 209 23.02 -15.71 9.52
N PHE A 210 22.77 -16.45 10.62
CA PHE A 210 22.47 -15.82 11.91
C PHE A 210 23.64 -15.01 12.50
N PRO A 211 24.88 -15.53 12.56
CA PRO A 211 26.01 -14.75 13.07
C PRO A 211 26.25 -13.50 12.20
N ILE A 212 26.12 -13.64 10.88
CA ILE A 212 26.28 -12.52 9.93
C ILE A 212 25.21 -11.45 10.19
N LEU A 213 23.94 -11.84 10.35
CA LEU A 213 22.85 -10.91 10.65
C LEU A 213 23.03 -10.19 11.97
N GLN A 214 23.52 -10.89 12.99
CA GLN A 214 23.79 -10.29 14.29
C GLN A 214 24.88 -9.21 14.15
N THR A 215 25.98 -9.52 13.47
CA THR A 215 27.05 -8.55 13.19
C THR A 215 26.52 -7.36 12.39
N LEU A 216 25.78 -7.61 11.31
CA LEU A 216 25.23 -6.54 10.47
C LEU A 216 24.28 -5.62 11.23
N ARG A 217 23.44 -6.15 12.13
CA ARG A 217 22.54 -5.34 12.96
C ARG A 217 23.30 -4.46 13.96
N VAL A 218 24.43 -4.94 14.48
CA VAL A 218 25.31 -4.16 15.36
C VAL A 218 26.05 -3.07 14.57
N CYS A 219 26.61 -3.40 13.41
CA CYS A 219 27.35 -2.45 12.58
C CYS A 219 26.45 -1.39 11.92
N PHE A 220 25.19 -1.73 11.67
CA PHE A 220 24.23 -0.87 10.98
C PHE A 220 22.90 -0.81 11.75
N PRO A 221 22.89 -0.21 12.97
CA PRO A 221 21.71 -0.21 13.84
C PRO A 221 20.53 0.56 13.23
N ASP A 222 20.82 1.56 12.39
CA ASP A 222 19.80 2.32 11.67
C ASP A 222 19.32 1.61 10.41
N VAL A 223 19.78 0.40 10.09
CA VAL A 223 19.37 -0.35 8.89
C VAL A 223 18.48 -1.52 9.29
N TYR A 224 17.25 -1.56 8.76
CA TYR A 224 16.40 -2.74 8.87
C TYR A 224 16.94 -3.86 7.97
N ILE A 225 17.42 -4.93 8.59
CA ILE A 225 18.01 -6.09 7.91
C ILE A 225 17.21 -7.35 8.24
N LYS A 226 16.69 -8.01 7.20
CA LYS A 226 15.92 -9.27 7.32
C LYS A 226 16.29 -10.26 6.23
N THR A 227 16.29 -11.54 6.59
CA THR A 227 16.42 -12.67 5.66
C THR A 227 15.07 -13.25 5.31
N HIS A 228 14.92 -13.63 4.04
CA HIS A 228 13.83 -14.44 3.55
C HIS A 228 14.38 -15.71 2.90
N SER A 229 13.97 -16.84 3.43
CA SER A 229 14.28 -18.17 2.90
C SER A 229 13.40 -18.45 1.70
N LYS A 230 14.01 -18.70 0.53
CA LYS A 230 13.33 -19.38 -0.55
C LYS A 230 13.76 -20.85 -0.50
N PRO A 231 12.81 -21.80 -0.39
CA PRO A 231 13.15 -23.21 -0.55
C PRO A 231 13.81 -23.41 -1.92
N PRO A 232 14.75 -24.36 -2.06
CA PRO A 232 15.32 -24.70 -3.35
C PRO A 232 14.20 -24.98 -4.35
N THR A 233 14.21 -24.30 -5.50
CA THR A 233 13.34 -24.68 -6.62
C THR A 233 13.71 -26.09 -7.03
N HIS A 234 12.73 -26.99 -7.03
CA HIS A 234 12.90 -28.43 -7.23
C HIS A 234 13.76 -28.69 -8.46
N GLY A 235 14.86 -29.40 -8.26
CA GLY A 235 15.83 -29.72 -9.29
C GLY A 235 17.10 -30.35 -8.71
N ARG A 236 17.49 -30.00 -7.47
CA ARG A 236 18.50 -30.72 -6.70
C ARG A 236 18.18 -30.64 -5.20
N ASP A 237 18.01 -31.81 -4.59
CA ASP A 237 18.32 -32.09 -3.18
C ASP A 237 17.36 -31.80 -1.99
N PRO A 238 16.02 -31.78 -2.12
CA PRO A 238 15.17 -32.01 -0.94
C PRO A 238 15.32 -33.44 -0.39
N ASP A 239 15.36 -34.44 -1.27
CA ASP A 239 15.31 -35.86 -0.86
C ASP A 239 16.58 -36.36 -0.17
N ARG A 240 17.77 -35.82 -0.49
CA ARG A 240 19.00 -36.21 0.21
C ARG A 240 19.11 -35.61 1.60
N VAL A 241 18.65 -34.38 1.79
CA VAL A 241 18.68 -33.73 3.12
C VAL A 241 17.63 -34.36 4.03
N TYR A 242 16.42 -34.59 3.53
CA TYR A 242 15.40 -35.34 4.27
C TYR A 242 15.83 -36.79 4.50
N GLY A 243 16.38 -37.47 3.48
CA GLY A 243 16.89 -38.83 3.61
C GLY A 243 18.00 -38.98 4.66
N MET A 244 18.93 -38.02 4.73
CA MET A 244 19.98 -38.00 5.77
C MET A 244 19.40 -37.76 7.16
N TRP A 245 18.42 -36.86 7.30
CA TRP A 245 17.75 -36.60 8.57
C TRP A 245 16.94 -37.82 9.08
N THR A 246 16.21 -38.49 8.18
CA THR A 246 15.47 -39.72 8.51
C THR A 246 16.42 -40.85 8.89
N TRP A 247 17.57 -40.96 8.20
CA TRP A 247 18.62 -41.94 8.52
C TRP A 247 19.25 -41.69 9.89
N LEU A 248 19.59 -40.45 10.23
CA LEU A 248 20.17 -40.08 11.53
C LEU A 248 19.20 -40.40 12.69
N ARG A 249 17.93 -40.02 12.56
CA ARG A 249 16.89 -40.35 13.57
C ARG A 249 16.71 -41.85 13.78
N SER A 250 16.79 -42.64 12.70
CA SER A 250 16.67 -44.10 12.80
C SER A 250 17.79 -44.80 13.58
N ARG A 251 18.89 -44.08 13.86
CA ARG A 251 20.02 -44.57 14.68
C ARG A 251 19.99 -44.09 16.13
N GLU A 252 19.34 -42.95 16.42
CA GLU A 252 19.11 -42.52 17.80
C GLU A 252 18.16 -43.48 18.52
N ASP A 253 17.12 -43.98 17.84
CA ASP A 253 16.14 -44.93 18.41
C ASP A 253 16.67 -46.36 18.66
N ARG A 254 17.89 -46.68 18.22
CA ARG A 254 18.52 -48.01 18.44
C ARG A 254 19.59 -48.02 19.53
N SER A 255 19.72 -46.91 20.28
CA SER A 255 20.73 -46.73 21.33
C SER A 255 20.15 -46.77 22.75
N GLY A 256 18.88 -47.19 22.90
CA GLY A 256 18.19 -47.39 24.18
C GLY A 256 18.05 -48.86 24.52
#